data_AF-A0A0F7ZWX8-F1
#
_entry.id   AF-A0A0F7ZWX8-F1
#
_cell.length_a   1.000
_cell.length_b   1.000
_cell.length_c   1.000
_cell.angle_alpha   90.00
_cell.angle_beta   90.00
_cell.angle_gamma   90.00
#
_symmetry.space_group_name_H-M   'P 1'
#
loop_
_entity.id
_entity.type
_entity.pdbx_description
1 polymer ?
#
loop_
_entity_poly.entity_id
_entity_poly.type
_entity_poly.pdbx_seq_one_letter_code
_entity_poly.pdbx_strand_id
1 'polypeptide(L)'
;MLEVVPLADVGTGLDPVSPSPSTRPTRGMTPSGRVQDALRSLENASARASKRIKARMTRATSVSNEGERSDEIKSRSNVETAKSMMQRVLEMLAKMGNEMVDLKHRVSEQSETIRKLSATVYKQSTIIQGQEDLIRGLKTQAQESKEELRSKNDEHDAELKRGHRHLQREVVVVKEQLARLTQNLNASGEATRSSGARATFADIARTLPASPPTSLSSMAVPRKQQIASDLLQCIIDTSRVSESNKNKAQIGSIRQAIETEVRAMNGQGTWRCAAVVRESRNADRVKIACRDEAELQMVKEAAQKTATEGVRVMRNRS
;
A
#
# COMPACT_ATOMS: atom_id res chain seq x y z
N MET A 1 -27.18 49.85 20.99
CA MET A 1 -28.41 49.89 20.16
C MET A 1 -28.06 49.17 18.88
N LEU A 2 -28.56 48.01 18.51
CA LEU A 2 -29.72 47.14 18.80
C LEU A 2 -29.20 45.72 18.41
N GLU A 3 -29.63 44.57 18.88
CA GLU A 3 -30.63 44.09 19.82
C GLU A 3 -30.21 42.63 20.11
N VAL A 4 -30.42 42.18 21.34
CA VAL A 4 -30.24 40.79 21.79
C VAL A 4 -31.64 40.15 21.81
N VAL A 5 -31.70 38.81 21.96
CA VAL A 5 -32.79 37.96 22.56
C VAL A 5 -33.43 37.00 21.51
N PRO A 6 -33.84 35.74 21.83
CA PRO A 6 -33.08 34.60 22.40
C PRO A 6 -33.52 33.20 21.87
N LEU A 7 -32.92 32.14 22.42
CA LEU A 7 -33.39 30.75 22.66
C LEU A 7 -34.38 30.05 21.69
N ALA A 8 -33.96 28.87 21.21
CA ALA A 8 -34.73 27.63 21.39
C ALA A 8 -33.78 26.44 21.65
N ASP A 9 -33.97 25.85 22.82
CA ASP A 9 -33.45 24.59 23.33
C ASP A 9 -34.29 23.43 22.77
N VAL A 10 -33.64 22.45 22.14
CA VAL A 10 -34.16 21.07 22.01
C VAL A 10 -32.97 20.14 22.13
N GLY A 11 -32.79 19.60 23.33
CA GLY A 11 -31.90 18.47 23.57
C GLY A 11 -32.37 17.21 22.85
N THR A 12 -31.42 16.42 22.36
CA THR A 12 -31.39 14.96 22.52
C THR A 12 -29.97 14.52 22.21
N GLY A 13 -29.29 13.99 23.22
CA GLY A 13 -28.01 13.32 23.05
C GLY A 13 -28.15 12.10 22.15
N LEU A 14 -27.19 11.94 21.25
CA LEU A 14 -26.96 10.69 20.53
C LEU A 14 -25.46 10.41 20.55
N ASP A 15 -25.09 9.54 21.49
CA ASP A 15 -23.82 8.84 21.51
C ASP A 15 -23.62 8.04 20.22
N PRO A 16 -22.41 7.99 19.64
CA PRO A 16 -22.10 7.08 18.56
C PRO A 16 -21.87 5.68 19.13
N VAL A 17 -22.91 4.84 19.13
CA VAL A 17 -22.73 3.40 19.35
C VAL A 17 -21.94 2.81 18.18
N SER A 18 -20.68 2.49 18.46
CA SER A 18 -19.86 1.55 17.71
C SER A 18 -20.54 0.18 17.67
N PRO A 19 -20.68 -0.48 16.50
CA PRO A 19 -20.89 -1.92 16.49
C PRO A 19 -19.55 -2.62 16.67
N SER A 20 -19.25 -3.04 17.90
CA SER A 20 -18.22 -4.05 18.14
C SER A 20 -18.61 -5.35 17.43
N PRO A 21 -17.70 -6.03 16.73
CA PRO A 21 -17.98 -7.33 16.14
C PRO A 21 -18.15 -8.37 17.26
N SER A 22 -19.37 -8.90 17.38
CA SER A 22 -19.69 -10.03 18.23
C SER A 22 -18.85 -11.25 17.84
N THR A 23 -17.88 -11.61 18.69
CA THR A 23 -17.18 -12.89 18.67
C THR A 23 -18.16 -14.02 18.96
N ARG A 24 -18.67 -14.66 17.91
CA ARG A 24 -19.36 -15.96 18.04
C ARG A 24 -18.40 -17.07 17.60
N PRO A 25 -18.15 -18.10 18.42
CA PRO A 25 -17.32 -19.22 18.02
C PRO A 25 -18.09 -20.02 16.95
N THR A 26 -17.55 -20.07 15.73
CA THR A 26 -18.06 -20.94 14.67
C THR A 26 -17.70 -22.38 15.02
N ARG A 27 -18.63 -23.03 15.72
CA ARG A 27 -18.67 -24.46 15.95
C ARG A 27 -18.62 -25.16 14.58
N GLY A 28 -17.75 -26.17 14.46
CA GLY A 28 -17.51 -26.92 13.23
C GLY A 28 -18.81 -27.30 12.51
N MET A 29 -18.80 -27.08 11.20
CA MET A 29 -19.91 -27.43 10.30
C MET A 29 -20.05 -28.95 10.28
N THR A 30 -20.93 -29.47 11.13
CA THR A 30 -21.50 -30.80 10.93
C THR A 30 -22.47 -30.69 9.75
N PRO A 31 -22.43 -31.63 8.78
CA PRO A 31 -23.31 -31.58 7.63
C PRO A 31 -24.76 -31.67 8.11
N SER A 32 -25.56 -30.67 7.71
CA SER A 32 -26.99 -30.54 8.03
C SER A 32 -27.73 -31.86 7.79
N GLY A 33 -28.66 -32.22 8.70
CA GLY A 33 -29.41 -33.49 8.64
C GLY A 33 -30.07 -33.75 7.28
N ARG A 34 -30.46 -32.69 6.56
CA ARG A 34 -31.01 -32.80 5.20
C ARG A 34 -30.01 -33.35 4.17
N VAL A 35 -28.71 -33.07 4.33
CA VAL A 35 -27.64 -33.58 3.46
C VAL A 35 -27.34 -35.05 3.78
N GLN A 36 -27.36 -35.43 5.06
CA GLN A 36 -27.17 -36.83 5.47
C GLN A 36 -28.35 -37.71 5.04
N ASP A 37 -29.58 -37.21 5.12
CA ASP A 37 -30.78 -37.91 4.66
C ASP A 37 -30.79 -38.06 3.13
N ALA A 38 -30.30 -37.06 2.39
CA ALA A 38 -30.14 -37.16 0.93
C ALA A 38 -29.12 -38.23 0.54
N LEU A 39 -27.98 -38.31 1.23
CA LEU A 39 -26.97 -39.34 0.99
C LEU A 39 -27.49 -40.74 1.35
N ARG A 40 -28.21 -40.89 2.47
CA ARG A 40 -28.83 -42.15 2.88
C ARG A 40 -29.94 -42.58 1.93
N SER A 41 -30.72 -41.64 1.39
CA SER A 41 -31.74 -41.92 0.37
C SER A 41 -31.12 -42.40 -0.95
N LEU A 42 -29.98 -41.83 -1.35
CA LEU A 42 -29.27 -42.24 -2.56
C LEU A 42 -28.65 -43.65 -2.43
N GLU A 43 -28.08 -43.96 -1.26
CA GLU A 43 -27.54 -45.28 -0.95
C GLU A 43 -28.64 -46.36 -0.93
N ASN A 44 -29.80 -46.05 -0.35
CA ASN A 44 -30.97 -46.94 -0.36
C ASN A 44 -31.58 -47.12 -1.77
N ALA A 45 -31.56 -46.08 -2.61
CA ALA A 45 -32.00 -46.17 -4.00
C ALA A 45 -31.06 -47.06 -4.83
N SER A 46 -29.75 -46.96 -4.61
CA SER A 46 -28.73 -47.81 -5.24
C SER A 46 -28.91 -49.29 -4.84
N ALA A 47 -29.12 -49.56 -3.54
CA ALA A 47 -29.38 -50.92 -3.05
C ALA A 47 -30.66 -51.55 -3.62
N ARG A 48 -31.71 -50.75 -3.84
CA ARG A 48 -32.96 -51.19 -4.49
C ARG A 48 -32.79 -51.45 -5.99
N ALA A 49 -31.98 -50.64 -6.68
CA ALA A 49 -31.64 -50.85 -8.08
C ALA A 49 -30.84 -52.15 -8.29
N SER A 50 -29.86 -52.43 -7.42
CA SER A 50 -29.07 -53.67 -7.46
C SER A 50 -29.91 -54.93 -7.18
N LYS A 51 -30.92 -54.87 -6.29
CA LYS A 51 -31.86 -55.99 -6.06
C LYS A 51 -32.77 -56.27 -7.27
N ARG A 52 -33.21 -55.23 -7.99
CA ARG A 52 -34.08 -55.38 -9.17
C ARG A 52 -33.35 -56.02 -10.36
N ILE A 53 -32.05 -55.80 -10.48
CA ILE A 53 -31.20 -56.44 -11.51
C ILE A 53 -30.97 -57.92 -11.19
N LYS A 54 -30.69 -58.28 -9.93
CA LYS A 54 -30.52 -59.69 -9.50
C LYS A 54 -31.80 -60.52 -9.61
N ALA A 55 -32.98 -59.93 -9.36
CA ALA A 55 -34.28 -60.61 -9.50
C ALA A 55 -34.69 -60.84 -10.97
N ARG A 56 -34.17 -60.04 -11.92
CA ARG A 56 -34.47 -60.19 -13.34
C ARG A 56 -33.59 -61.24 -14.02
N MET A 57 -32.37 -61.47 -13.52
CA MET A 57 -31.48 -62.54 -14.00
C MET A 57 -31.89 -63.95 -13.53
N THR A 58 -32.62 -64.07 -12.43
CA THR A 58 -33.08 -65.37 -11.88
C THR A 58 -34.40 -65.86 -12.47
N ARG A 59 -35.15 -65.03 -13.21
CA ARG A 59 -36.41 -65.42 -13.87
C ARG A 59 -36.23 -65.85 -15.33
N ALA A 60 -35.01 -65.73 -15.89
CA ALA A 60 -34.73 -66.03 -17.29
C ALA A 60 -34.29 -67.50 -17.54
N THR A 61 -34.16 -68.33 -16.50
CA THR A 61 -33.63 -69.70 -16.61
C THR A 61 -34.63 -70.82 -16.31
N SER A 62 -35.94 -70.55 -16.22
CA SER A 62 -36.92 -71.61 -16.00
C SER A 62 -38.24 -71.39 -16.76
N VAL A 63 -38.27 -71.75 -18.05
CA VAL A 63 -39.46 -72.31 -18.73
C VAL A 63 -38.96 -73.23 -19.84
N SER A 64 -39.03 -74.55 -19.60
CA SER A 64 -38.90 -75.57 -20.63
C SER A 64 -40.28 -75.88 -21.20
N ASN A 65 -40.35 -75.84 -22.54
CA ASN A 65 -40.86 -76.87 -23.45
C ASN A 65 -42.08 -77.69 -23.03
N GLU A 66 -43.16 -77.64 -23.83
CA GLU A 66 -44.02 -78.79 -24.20
C GLU A 66 -44.79 -78.47 -25.51
N GLY A 67 -45.18 -79.54 -26.24
CA GLY A 67 -45.60 -79.64 -27.67
C GLY A 67 -46.76 -78.76 -28.17
N GLU A 68 -47.24 -78.84 -29.42
CA GLU A 68 -47.14 -79.83 -30.49
C GLU A 68 -47.73 -79.17 -31.78
N ARG A 69 -47.53 -79.79 -32.95
CA ARG A 69 -47.90 -79.29 -34.29
C ARG A 69 -49.42 -79.07 -34.46
N SER A 70 -49.81 -78.01 -35.20
CA SER A 70 -50.81 -78.13 -36.28
C SER A 70 -50.87 -76.89 -37.20
N ASP A 71 -51.06 -77.21 -38.49
CA ASP A 71 -51.55 -76.43 -39.62
C ASP A 71 -50.81 -75.18 -40.14
N GLU A 72 -50.17 -75.42 -41.28
CA GLU A 72 -49.54 -74.48 -42.18
C GLU A 72 -50.58 -73.91 -43.16
N ILE A 73 -50.29 -72.73 -43.73
CA ILE A 73 -50.99 -72.06 -44.84
C ILE A 73 -52.05 -70.99 -44.43
N LYS A 74 -51.68 -70.07 -43.52
CA LYS A 74 -52.11 -68.63 -43.61
C LYS A 74 -51.24 -67.62 -42.82
N SER A 75 -50.15 -68.03 -42.17
CA SER A 75 -49.43 -67.23 -41.16
C SER A 75 -48.12 -66.57 -41.60
N ARG A 76 -47.67 -66.77 -42.84
CA ARG A 76 -46.35 -66.26 -43.31
C ARG A 76 -46.24 -64.73 -43.22
N SER A 77 -47.28 -63.96 -43.57
CA SER A 77 -47.23 -62.49 -43.57
C SER A 77 -47.21 -61.86 -42.17
N ASN A 78 -47.92 -62.45 -41.21
CA ASN A 78 -47.91 -61.98 -39.81
C ASN A 78 -46.56 -62.26 -39.13
N VAL A 79 -45.94 -63.39 -39.44
CA VAL A 79 -44.60 -63.74 -38.93
C VAL A 79 -43.53 -62.80 -39.51
N GLU A 80 -43.61 -62.49 -40.82
CA GLU A 80 -42.72 -61.52 -41.48
C GLU A 80 -42.85 -60.10 -40.86
N THR A 81 -44.08 -59.70 -40.54
CA THR A 81 -44.38 -58.40 -39.90
C THR A 81 -43.87 -58.35 -38.45
N ALA A 82 -44.03 -59.42 -37.68
CA ALA A 82 -43.47 -59.50 -36.32
C ALA A 82 -41.94 -59.47 -36.34
N LYS A 83 -41.32 -60.14 -37.32
CA LYS A 83 -39.87 -60.15 -37.54
C LYS A 83 -39.34 -58.76 -37.91
N SER A 84 -40.02 -58.02 -38.79
CA SER A 84 -39.61 -56.65 -39.17
C SER A 84 -39.75 -55.66 -38.01
N MET A 85 -40.81 -55.77 -37.21
CA MET A 85 -40.97 -54.97 -35.98
C MET A 85 -39.87 -55.28 -34.96
N MET A 86 -39.54 -56.56 -34.76
CA MET A 86 -38.46 -56.97 -33.87
C MET A 86 -37.09 -56.45 -34.34
N GLN A 87 -36.82 -56.54 -35.64
CA GLN A 87 -35.61 -55.98 -36.25
C GLN A 87 -35.49 -54.46 -35.99
N ARG A 88 -36.60 -53.72 -36.13
CA ARG A 88 -36.63 -52.28 -35.84
C ARG A 88 -36.36 -51.97 -34.37
N VAL A 89 -36.86 -52.79 -33.45
CA VAL A 89 -36.56 -52.67 -32.02
C VAL A 89 -35.07 -52.90 -31.75
N LEU A 90 -34.47 -53.91 -32.38
CA LEU A 90 -33.03 -54.19 -32.25
C LEU A 90 -32.18 -53.02 -32.78
N GLU A 91 -32.56 -52.42 -33.90
CA GLU A 91 -31.88 -51.23 -34.45
C GLU A 91 -31.98 -50.02 -33.53
N MET A 92 -33.15 -49.77 -32.93
CA MET A 92 -33.31 -48.69 -31.94
C MET A 92 -32.47 -48.95 -30.68
N LEU A 93 -32.41 -50.19 -30.19
CA LEU A 93 -31.58 -50.57 -29.06
C LEU A 93 -30.08 -50.37 -29.37
N ALA A 94 -29.64 -50.74 -30.57
CA ALA A 94 -28.27 -50.53 -31.02
C ALA A 94 -27.93 -49.03 -31.08
N LYS A 95 -28.81 -48.21 -31.65
CA LYS A 95 -28.65 -46.75 -31.71
C LYS A 95 -28.56 -46.12 -30.31
N MET A 96 -29.47 -46.51 -29.41
CA MET A 96 -29.46 -46.04 -28.02
C MET A 96 -28.21 -46.50 -27.27
N GLY A 97 -27.70 -47.70 -27.57
CA GLY A 97 -26.43 -48.19 -27.04
C GLY A 97 -25.26 -47.29 -27.43
N ASN A 98 -25.17 -46.89 -28.70
CA ASN A 98 -24.14 -45.97 -29.18
C ASN A 98 -24.26 -44.59 -28.52
N GLU A 99 -25.46 -44.01 -28.47
CA GLU A 99 -25.70 -42.71 -27.82
C GLU A 99 -25.34 -42.75 -26.32
N MET A 100 -25.58 -43.88 -25.65
CA MET A 100 -25.19 -44.08 -24.25
C MET A 100 -23.68 -44.13 -24.07
N VAL A 101 -22.94 -44.75 -24.99
CA VAL A 101 -21.47 -44.74 -24.98
C VAL A 101 -20.94 -43.32 -25.16
N ASP A 102 -21.49 -42.56 -26.11
CA ASP A 102 -21.11 -41.16 -26.32
C ASP A 102 -21.42 -40.29 -25.10
N LEU A 103 -22.59 -40.49 -24.49
CA LEU A 103 -22.96 -39.78 -23.26
C LEU A 103 -22.00 -40.12 -22.12
N LYS A 104 -21.63 -41.40 -21.96
CA LYS A 104 -20.66 -41.83 -20.96
C LYS A 104 -19.30 -41.16 -21.19
N HIS A 105 -18.85 -41.06 -22.44
CA HIS A 105 -17.62 -40.38 -22.78
C HIS A 105 -17.67 -38.90 -22.38
N ARG A 106 -18.73 -38.17 -22.78
CA ARG A 106 -18.92 -36.77 -22.39
C ARG A 106 -18.97 -36.56 -20.88
N VAL A 107 -19.64 -37.47 -20.15
CA VAL A 107 -19.69 -37.43 -18.67
C VAL A 107 -18.30 -37.65 -18.07
N SER A 108 -17.49 -38.56 -18.63
CA SER A 108 -16.11 -38.75 -18.21
C SER A 108 -15.24 -37.51 -18.46
N GLU A 109 -15.36 -36.87 -19.63
CA GLU A 109 -14.66 -35.61 -19.93
C GLU A 109 -15.07 -34.50 -18.96
N GLN A 110 -16.38 -34.32 -18.73
CA GLN A 110 -16.89 -33.35 -17.76
C GLN A 110 -16.35 -33.65 -16.35
N SER A 111 -16.34 -34.90 -15.92
CA SER A 111 -15.77 -35.29 -14.62
C SER A 111 -14.29 -34.93 -14.51
N GLU A 112 -13.52 -35.05 -15.59
CA GLU A 112 -12.11 -34.64 -15.59
C GLU A 112 -11.97 -33.12 -15.48
N THR A 113 -12.78 -32.35 -16.20
CA THR A 113 -12.78 -30.88 -16.12
C THR A 113 -13.14 -30.40 -14.71
N ILE A 114 -14.16 -30.99 -14.07
CA ILE A 114 -14.55 -30.68 -12.69
C ILE A 114 -13.40 -30.97 -11.73
N ARG A 115 -12.68 -32.09 -11.91
CA ARG A 115 -11.52 -32.42 -11.10
C ARG A 115 -10.39 -31.39 -11.26
N LYS A 116 -10.11 -30.96 -12.50
CA LYS A 116 -9.12 -29.90 -12.79
C LYS A 116 -9.52 -28.58 -12.14
N LEU A 117 -10.78 -28.16 -12.28
CA LEU A 117 -11.30 -26.93 -11.66
C LEU A 117 -11.25 -27.00 -10.13
N SER A 118 -11.60 -28.14 -9.54
CA SER A 118 -11.52 -28.34 -8.09
C SER A 118 -10.09 -28.18 -7.57
N ALA A 119 -9.10 -28.73 -8.30
CA ALA A 119 -7.70 -28.57 -7.97
C ALA A 119 -7.21 -27.12 -8.10
N THR A 120 -7.67 -26.37 -9.12
CA THR A 120 -7.33 -24.95 -9.25
C THR A 120 -7.94 -24.10 -8.16
N VAL A 121 -9.20 -24.35 -7.79
CA VAL A 121 -9.88 -23.64 -6.69
C VAL A 121 -9.17 -23.89 -5.37
N TYR A 122 -8.75 -25.14 -5.10
CA TYR A 122 -7.97 -25.45 -3.90
C TYR A 122 -6.65 -24.66 -3.85
N LYS A 123 -5.90 -24.62 -4.95
CA LYS A 123 -4.67 -23.82 -5.04
C LYS A 123 -4.93 -22.32 -4.82
N GLN A 124 -5.98 -21.78 -5.45
CA GLN A 124 -6.38 -20.39 -5.25
C GLN A 124 -6.73 -20.11 -3.79
N SER A 125 -7.48 -21.00 -3.13
CA SER A 125 -7.83 -20.89 -1.72
C SER A 125 -6.59 -20.81 -0.83
N THR A 126 -5.57 -21.64 -1.08
CA THR A 126 -4.32 -21.60 -0.30
C THR A 126 -3.53 -20.31 -0.51
N ILE A 127 -3.52 -19.77 -1.74
CA ILE A 127 -2.86 -18.49 -2.05
C ILE A 127 -3.59 -17.33 -1.36
N ILE A 128 -4.92 -17.29 -1.45
CA ILE A 128 -5.74 -16.26 -0.81
C ILE A 128 -5.52 -16.26 0.70
N GLN A 129 -5.51 -17.44 1.33
CA GLN A 129 -5.25 -17.56 2.76
C GLN A 129 -3.86 -17.01 3.14
N GLY A 130 -2.83 -17.34 2.34
CA GLY A 130 -1.49 -16.77 2.55
C GLY A 130 -1.43 -15.25 2.37
N GLN A 131 -2.20 -14.70 1.42
CA GLN A 131 -2.32 -13.25 1.24
C GLN A 131 -3.02 -12.60 2.43
N GLU A 132 -4.08 -13.22 2.97
CA GLU A 132 -4.78 -12.72 4.16
C GLU A 132 -3.87 -12.69 5.39
N ASP A 133 -3.05 -13.73 5.59
CA ASP A 133 -2.04 -13.76 6.67
C ASP A 133 -1.01 -12.65 6.52
N LEU A 134 -0.52 -12.41 5.30
CA LEU A 134 0.43 -11.33 5.03
C LEU A 134 -0.21 -9.95 5.28
N ILE A 135 -1.45 -9.73 4.83
CA ILE A 135 -2.19 -8.48 5.07
C ILE A 135 -2.39 -8.25 6.57
N ARG A 136 -2.74 -9.31 7.33
CA ARG A 136 -2.82 -9.23 8.80
C ARG A 136 -1.48 -8.83 9.41
N GLY A 137 -0.38 -9.47 9.01
CA GLY A 137 0.96 -9.15 9.49
C GLY A 137 1.38 -7.70 9.21
N LEU A 138 1.19 -7.25 7.97
CA LEU A 138 1.49 -5.87 7.58
C LEU A 138 0.66 -4.84 8.34
N LYS A 139 -0.62 -5.15 8.61
CA LYS A 139 -1.49 -4.28 9.41
C LYS A 139 -0.98 -4.13 10.84
N THR A 140 -0.54 -5.23 11.46
CA THR A 140 0.06 -5.20 12.81
C THR A 140 1.34 -4.38 12.81
N GLN A 141 2.25 -4.62 11.88
CA GLN A 141 3.52 -3.87 11.77
C GLN A 141 3.30 -2.37 11.54
N ALA A 142 2.31 -2.00 10.71
CA ALA A 142 1.94 -0.61 10.48
C ALA A 142 1.38 0.06 11.75
N GLN A 143 0.63 -0.68 12.57
CA GLN A 143 0.11 -0.17 13.84
C GLN A 143 1.22 -0.01 14.88
N GLU A 144 2.12 -0.99 15.00
CA GLU A 144 3.27 -0.95 15.91
C GLU A 144 4.20 0.22 15.58
N SER A 145 4.60 0.36 14.31
CA SER A 145 5.43 1.48 13.85
C SER A 145 4.76 2.84 14.07
N LYS A 146 3.45 2.93 13.87
CA LYS A 146 2.68 4.15 14.18
C LYS A 146 2.71 4.48 15.67
N GLU A 147 2.53 3.48 16.53
CA GLU A 147 2.57 3.67 17.99
C GLU A 147 3.97 4.04 18.48
N GLU A 148 5.01 3.41 17.95
CA GLU A 148 6.41 3.74 18.25
C GLU A 148 6.74 5.18 17.85
N LEU A 149 6.31 5.62 16.66
CA LEU A 149 6.49 7.01 16.22
C LEU A 149 5.78 8.00 17.15
N ARG A 150 4.56 7.70 17.59
CA ARG A 150 3.88 8.54 18.58
C ARG A 150 4.67 8.61 19.89
N SER A 151 5.12 7.46 20.42
CA SER A 151 5.89 7.41 21.66
C SER A 151 7.18 8.23 21.57
N LYS A 152 7.94 8.11 20.47
CA LYS A 152 9.16 8.89 20.25
C LYS A 152 8.87 10.38 20.11
N ASN A 153 7.78 10.75 19.44
CA ASN A 153 7.40 12.15 19.31
C ASN A 153 7.02 12.77 20.66
N ASP A 154 6.27 12.04 21.49
CA ASP A 154 5.91 12.48 22.84
C ASP A 154 7.14 12.61 23.74
N GLU A 155 8.10 11.69 23.62
CA GLU A 155 9.37 11.75 24.35
C GLU A 155 10.22 12.95 23.92
N HIS A 156 10.35 13.20 22.62
CA HIS A 156 11.05 14.37 22.08
C HIS A 156 10.39 15.70 22.48
N ASP A 157 9.06 15.79 22.46
CA ASP A 157 8.34 16.97 22.94
C ASP A 157 8.57 17.21 24.44
N ALA A 158 8.55 16.13 25.23
CA ALA A 158 8.86 16.21 26.65
C ALA A 158 10.31 16.65 26.89
N GLU A 159 11.26 16.17 26.09
CA GLU A 159 12.67 16.57 26.16
C GLU A 159 12.88 18.03 25.76
N LEU A 160 12.27 18.47 24.65
CA LEU A 160 12.32 19.86 24.21
C LEU A 160 11.78 20.80 25.30
N LYS A 161 10.66 20.45 25.91
CA LYS A 161 10.07 21.19 27.03
C LYS A 161 10.98 21.20 28.26
N ARG A 162 11.64 20.08 28.58
CA ARG A 162 12.62 20.01 29.68
C ARG A 162 13.82 20.93 29.41
N GLY A 163 14.39 20.86 28.21
CA GLY A 163 15.51 21.71 27.77
C GLY A 163 15.16 23.19 27.78
N HIS A 164 13.98 23.55 27.26
CA HIS A 164 13.50 24.93 27.29
C HIS A 164 13.38 25.46 28.73
N ARG A 165 12.78 24.68 29.65
CA ARG A 165 12.72 25.05 31.07
C ARG A 165 14.10 25.18 31.71
N HIS A 166 15.06 24.34 31.32
CA HIS A 166 16.43 24.42 31.83
C HIS A 166 17.13 25.70 31.37
N LEU A 167 17.14 25.97 30.06
CA LEU A 167 17.71 27.19 29.49
C LEU A 167 17.04 28.45 30.04
N GLN A 168 15.73 28.43 30.26
CA GLN A 168 15.02 29.55 30.87
C GLN A 168 15.54 29.85 32.29
N ARG A 169 15.85 28.83 33.10
CA ARG A 169 16.46 29.02 34.42
C ARG A 169 17.88 29.56 34.31
N GLU A 170 18.70 29.03 33.40
CA GLU A 170 20.07 29.53 33.21
C GLU A 170 20.08 31.00 32.77
N VAL A 171 19.18 31.39 31.85
CA VAL A 171 19.04 32.78 31.44
C VAL A 171 18.65 33.68 32.62
N VAL A 172 17.79 33.22 33.53
CA VAL A 172 17.47 33.98 34.75
C VAL A 172 18.71 34.13 35.64
N VAL A 173 19.47 33.06 35.85
CA VAL A 173 20.70 33.09 36.66
C VAL A 173 21.74 34.03 36.04
N VAL A 174 22.00 33.95 34.74
CA VAL A 174 22.96 34.82 34.04
C VAL A 174 22.51 36.28 34.09
N LYS A 175 21.21 36.56 33.92
CA LYS A 175 20.66 37.92 34.08
C LYS A 175 20.89 38.46 35.48
N GLU A 176 20.70 37.65 36.52
CA GLU A 176 20.93 38.06 37.91
C GLU A 176 22.43 38.33 38.17
N GLN A 177 23.32 37.45 37.69
CA GLN A 177 24.77 37.67 37.80
C GLN A 177 25.19 38.96 37.08
N LEU A 178 24.66 39.22 35.89
CA LEU A 178 24.92 40.46 35.16
C LEU A 178 24.45 41.69 35.94
N ALA A 179 23.24 41.64 36.52
CA ALA A 179 22.72 42.73 37.34
C ALA A 179 23.59 43.01 38.57
N ARG A 180 24.03 41.96 39.27
CA ARG A 180 24.96 42.06 40.41
C ARG A 180 26.29 42.68 39.99
N LEU A 181 26.85 42.28 38.85
CA LEU A 181 28.11 42.80 38.34
C LEU A 181 27.99 44.28 37.95
N THR A 182 26.89 44.67 37.30
CA THR A 182 26.58 46.08 37.00
C THR A 182 26.44 46.91 38.29
N GLN A 183 25.76 46.40 39.32
CA GLN A 183 25.60 47.10 40.59
C GLN A 183 26.94 47.29 41.32
N ASN A 184 27.79 46.26 41.34
CA ASN A 184 29.13 46.35 41.93
C ASN A 184 30.02 47.36 41.21
N LEU A 185 29.95 47.43 39.87
CA LEU A 185 30.67 48.44 39.09
C LEU A 185 30.20 49.86 39.41
N ASN A 186 28.90 50.08 39.57
CA ASN A 186 28.34 51.39 39.91
C ASN A 186 28.73 51.82 41.35
N ALA A 187 28.70 50.90 42.31
CA ALA A 187 29.13 51.17 43.69
C ALA A 187 30.64 51.45 43.80
N SER A 188 31.46 50.74 43.02
CA SER A 188 32.91 50.98 42.93
C SER A 188 33.26 52.29 42.19
N GLY A 189 32.41 52.69 41.23
CA GLY A 189 32.51 53.97 40.53
C GLY A 189 32.26 55.20 41.43
N GLU A 190 31.44 55.07 42.47
CA GLU A 190 31.23 56.15 43.45
C GLU A 190 32.35 56.24 44.50
N ALA A 191 33.02 55.13 44.84
CA ALA A 191 34.18 55.12 45.74
C ALA A 191 35.47 55.68 45.10
N THR A 192 35.51 55.81 43.77
CA THR A 192 36.69 56.27 43.03
C THR A 192 36.46 57.61 42.34
N ARG A 193 36.07 58.63 43.12
CA ARG A 193 36.40 60.04 42.78
C ARG A 193 37.83 60.41 43.19
N SER A 194 38.74 59.44 43.32
CA SER A 194 40.17 59.73 43.24
C SER A 194 40.56 59.82 41.76
N SER A 195 40.73 61.06 41.30
CA SER A 195 41.40 61.46 40.07
C SER A 195 42.66 60.60 39.80
N GLY A 196 42.50 59.56 38.98
CA GLY A 196 43.59 58.76 38.44
C GLY A 196 43.45 58.70 36.93
N ALA A 197 44.44 59.21 36.21
CA ALA A 197 44.45 59.38 34.76
C ALA A 197 44.04 58.08 34.05
N ARG A 198 42.88 58.11 33.38
CA ARG A 198 42.39 57.03 32.54
C ARG A 198 43.28 56.98 31.29
N ALA A 199 44.16 55.98 31.22
CA ALA A 199 44.99 55.75 30.03
C ALA A 199 44.08 55.65 28.80
N THR A 200 44.34 56.49 27.80
CA THR A 200 43.56 56.56 26.56
C THR A 200 44.04 55.50 25.59
N PHE A 201 43.20 55.12 24.62
CA PHE A 201 43.56 54.13 23.58
C PHE A 201 44.89 54.48 22.87
N ALA A 202 45.20 55.78 22.78
CA ALA A 202 46.45 56.29 22.26
C ALA A 202 47.68 55.91 23.12
N ASP A 203 47.54 55.84 24.44
CA ASP A 203 48.64 55.50 25.36
C ASP A 203 49.01 54.01 25.25
N ILE A 204 48.02 53.14 25.03
CA ILE A 204 48.23 51.70 24.82
C ILE A 204 48.84 51.43 23.43
N ALA A 205 48.36 52.13 22.39
CA ALA A 205 48.86 51.98 21.03
C ALA A 205 50.34 52.37 20.87
N ARG A 206 50.85 53.30 21.71
CA ARG A 206 52.25 53.72 21.69
C ARG A 206 53.22 52.71 22.31
N THR A 207 52.73 51.72 23.06
CA THR A 207 53.56 50.69 23.70
C THR A 207 53.70 49.39 22.89
N LEU A 208 53.01 49.24 21.75
CA LEU A 208 53.23 48.08 20.87
C LEU A 208 54.44 48.30 19.93
N PRO A 209 55.36 47.33 19.79
CA PRO A 209 56.42 47.40 18.79
C PRO A 209 55.84 47.44 17.38
N ALA A 210 56.24 48.43 16.58
CA ALA A 210 55.80 48.59 15.20
C ALA A 210 56.23 47.39 14.35
N SER A 211 55.25 46.62 13.85
CA SER A 211 55.43 45.68 12.75
C SER A 211 54.86 46.28 11.45
N PRO A 212 55.39 45.93 10.27
CA PRO A 212 55.16 46.69 9.04
C PRO A 212 53.73 46.49 8.48
N PRO A 213 53.20 47.47 7.72
CA PRO A 213 51.82 47.46 7.28
C PRO A 213 51.60 46.37 6.23
N THR A 214 50.81 45.36 6.58
CA THR A 214 50.24 44.44 5.59
C THR A 214 49.02 45.13 4.98
N SER A 215 49.06 45.33 3.67
CA SER A 215 48.06 46.06 2.88
C SER A 215 46.66 45.48 3.06
N LEU A 216 45.73 46.31 3.53
CA LEU A 216 44.29 46.04 3.43
C LEU A 216 43.79 46.63 2.11
N SER A 217 43.76 45.81 1.07
CA SER A 217 43.06 46.13 -0.17
C SER A 217 41.63 45.58 -0.11
N SER A 218 40.68 46.53 -0.08
CA SER A 218 39.33 46.47 -0.62
C SER A 218 38.35 45.45 -0.01
N MET A 219 37.53 45.94 0.93
CA MET A 219 36.21 45.36 1.22
C MET A 219 35.30 45.54 0.00
N ALA A 220 35.44 44.65 -0.98
CA ALA A 220 34.35 44.38 -1.90
C ALA A 220 33.22 43.73 -1.10
N VAL A 221 32.08 44.43 -1.00
CA VAL A 221 30.83 43.87 -0.47
C VAL A 221 30.54 42.58 -1.24
N PRO A 222 30.57 41.39 -0.60
CA PRO A 222 29.98 40.22 -1.22
C PRO A 222 28.47 40.43 -1.11
N ARG A 223 27.80 40.79 -2.21
CA ARG A 223 26.40 40.39 -2.36
C ARG A 223 26.40 38.89 -2.09
N LYS A 224 25.65 38.46 -1.07
CA LYS A 224 25.44 37.06 -0.66
C LYS A 224 25.44 36.10 -1.87
N GLN A 225 26.62 35.65 -2.26
CA GLN A 225 26.81 34.32 -2.79
C GLN A 225 26.81 33.49 -1.52
N GLN A 226 25.65 32.92 -1.19
CA GLN A 226 25.58 31.92 -0.14
C GLN A 226 26.58 30.84 -0.49
N ILE A 227 27.67 30.89 0.27
CA ILE A 227 28.61 29.85 0.61
C ILE A 227 28.06 28.47 0.22
N ALA A 228 28.82 27.80 -0.64
CA ALA A 228 28.66 26.42 -1.04
C ALA A 228 28.86 25.49 0.17
N SER A 229 27.89 25.48 1.07
CA SER A 229 27.75 24.53 2.17
C SER A 229 26.31 24.03 2.17
N ASP A 230 26.15 22.79 1.71
CA ASP A 230 25.00 21.90 1.84
C ASP A 230 23.61 22.45 1.47
N LEU A 231 23.46 22.91 0.23
CA LEU A 231 22.12 22.94 -0.36
C LEU A 231 21.73 21.52 -0.76
N LEU A 232 20.74 20.97 -0.06
CA LEU A 232 20.15 19.67 -0.34
C LEU A 232 19.63 19.66 -1.78
N GLN A 233 20.19 18.79 -2.62
CA GLN A 233 19.93 18.79 -4.05
C GLN A 233 19.36 17.45 -4.54
N CYS A 234 18.31 17.52 -5.35
CA CYS A 234 17.81 16.39 -6.13
C CYS A 234 18.45 16.42 -7.53
N ILE A 235 19.10 15.33 -7.95
CA ILE A 235 19.76 15.24 -9.25
C ILE A 235 18.96 14.31 -10.16
N ILE A 236 18.63 14.80 -11.35
CA ILE A 236 17.87 14.09 -12.38
C ILE A 236 18.80 13.85 -13.56
N ASP A 237 19.03 12.58 -13.89
CA ASP A 237 19.81 12.09 -15.02
C ASP A 237 18.89 11.85 -16.22
N THR A 238 19.11 12.59 -17.31
CA THR A 238 18.38 12.49 -18.58
C THR A 238 19.19 11.83 -19.69
N SER A 239 20.35 11.24 -19.38
CA SER A 239 21.29 10.68 -20.39
C SER A 239 20.71 9.53 -21.21
N ARG A 240 19.65 8.86 -20.72
CA ARG A 240 19.02 7.71 -21.39
C ARG A 240 17.68 8.05 -22.04
N VAL A 241 17.33 9.33 -22.11
CA VAL A 241 16.09 9.78 -22.73
C VAL A 241 16.19 9.66 -24.24
N SER A 242 15.21 9.02 -24.87
CA SER A 242 15.12 8.91 -26.33
C SER A 242 14.77 10.25 -26.98
N GLU A 243 15.12 10.40 -28.26
CA GLU A 243 14.81 11.60 -29.07
C GLU A 243 13.34 12.05 -28.93
N SER A 244 12.42 11.08 -28.99
CA SER A 244 10.97 11.30 -28.89
C SER A 244 10.51 11.91 -27.55
N ASN A 245 11.32 11.82 -26.51
CA ASN A 245 11.02 12.33 -25.16
C ASN A 245 11.90 13.53 -24.75
N LYS A 246 12.76 14.05 -25.65
CA LYS A 246 13.68 15.16 -25.35
C LYS A 246 12.98 16.42 -24.87
N ASN A 247 11.82 16.75 -25.42
CA ASN A 247 11.02 17.91 -25.01
C ASN A 247 10.56 17.79 -23.54
N LYS A 248 10.25 16.57 -23.08
CA LYS A 248 9.84 16.31 -21.68
C LYS A 248 11.01 16.34 -20.71
N ALA A 249 12.23 16.05 -21.20
CA ALA A 249 13.48 16.13 -20.45
C ALA A 249 14.14 17.53 -20.45
N GLN A 250 13.48 18.55 -21.01
CA GLN A 250 13.95 19.94 -20.89
C GLN A 250 13.79 20.47 -19.47
N ILE A 251 14.65 21.41 -19.06
CA ILE A 251 14.65 22.00 -17.71
C ILE A 251 13.27 22.58 -17.36
N GLY A 252 12.63 23.28 -18.30
CA GLY A 252 11.30 23.87 -18.10
C GLY A 252 10.23 22.81 -17.87
N SER A 253 10.23 21.75 -18.69
CA SER A 253 9.29 20.63 -18.58
C SER A 253 9.46 19.87 -17.28
N ILE A 254 10.70 19.55 -16.90
CA ILE A 254 11.02 18.89 -15.62
C ILE A 254 10.55 19.74 -14.44
N ARG A 255 10.85 21.04 -14.45
CA ARG A 255 10.39 21.97 -13.41
C ARG A 255 8.87 21.96 -13.31
N GLN A 256 8.18 22.13 -14.43
CA GLN A 256 6.71 22.23 -14.45
C GLN A 256 6.06 20.94 -13.97
N ALA A 257 6.56 19.79 -14.39
CA ALA A 257 6.04 18.48 -13.96
C ALA A 257 6.16 18.31 -12.45
N ILE A 258 7.34 18.60 -11.89
CA ILE A 258 7.59 18.50 -10.45
C ILE A 258 6.77 19.51 -9.66
N GLU A 259 6.73 20.78 -10.08
CA GLU A 259 5.90 21.79 -9.41
C GLU A 259 4.41 21.47 -9.47
N THR A 260 3.94 20.83 -10.55
CA THR A 260 2.53 20.40 -10.66
C THR A 260 2.25 19.24 -9.71
N GLU A 261 3.13 18.25 -9.65
CA GLU A 261 3.00 17.10 -8.77
C GLU A 261 3.07 17.48 -7.29
N VAL A 262 4.05 18.31 -6.91
CA VAL A 262 4.18 18.78 -5.53
C VAL A 262 2.97 19.62 -5.13
N ARG A 263 2.46 20.51 -6.00
CA ARG A 263 1.25 21.29 -5.69
C ARG A 263 -0.02 20.44 -5.53
N ALA A 264 -0.05 19.24 -6.11
CA ALA A 264 -1.14 18.28 -5.92
C ALA A 264 -1.08 17.58 -4.55
N MET A 265 0.05 17.67 -3.83
CA MET A 265 0.19 17.13 -2.47
C MET A 265 -0.50 18.05 -1.45
N ASN A 266 -1.05 17.45 -0.38
CA ASN A 266 -1.80 18.18 0.65
C ASN A 266 -0.96 19.32 1.26
N GLY A 267 -1.47 20.56 1.17
CA GLY A 267 -0.86 21.73 1.80
C GLY A 267 0.22 22.46 0.98
N GLN A 268 0.48 22.05 -0.27
CA GLN A 268 1.57 22.60 -1.10
C GLN A 268 1.10 23.48 -2.28
N GLY A 269 -0.13 24.00 -2.26
CA GLY A 269 -0.74 24.68 -3.43
C GLY A 269 0.03 25.86 -4.03
N THR A 270 0.90 26.52 -3.26
CA THR A 270 1.75 27.64 -3.71
C THR A 270 3.22 27.28 -3.86
N TRP A 271 3.56 25.99 -3.76
CA TRP A 271 4.95 25.54 -3.82
C TRP A 271 5.56 25.75 -5.21
N ARG A 272 6.85 26.13 -5.22
CA ARG A 272 7.67 26.29 -6.42
C ARG A 272 9.11 25.89 -6.15
N CYS A 273 9.80 25.35 -7.15
CA CYS A 273 11.20 24.97 -7.05
C CYS A 273 12.08 26.17 -6.69
N ALA A 274 12.95 26.03 -5.69
CA ALA A 274 13.86 27.09 -5.29
C ALA A 274 14.86 27.45 -6.41
N ALA A 275 15.49 26.44 -7.03
CA ALA A 275 16.27 26.60 -8.24
C ALA A 275 16.31 25.28 -9.02
N VAL A 276 16.33 25.36 -10.35
CA VAL A 276 16.51 24.22 -11.25
C VAL A 276 17.59 24.60 -12.25
N VAL A 277 18.70 23.88 -12.25
CA VAL A 277 19.92 24.23 -13.00
C VAL A 277 20.46 23.01 -13.71
N ARG A 278 20.93 23.16 -14.95
CA ARG A 278 21.67 22.11 -15.67
C ARG A 278 23.14 22.13 -15.25
N GLU A 279 23.71 20.98 -14.98
CA GLU A 279 25.09 20.87 -14.54
C GLU A 279 26.05 21.27 -15.66
N SER A 280 26.98 22.19 -15.39
CA SER A 280 27.92 22.70 -16.40
C SER A 280 28.86 21.61 -16.93
N ARG A 281 29.18 20.62 -16.10
CA ARG A 281 30.05 19.48 -16.45
C ARG A 281 29.30 18.35 -17.15
N ASN A 282 27.98 18.29 -17.00
CA ASN A 282 27.17 17.22 -17.56
C ASN A 282 25.81 17.78 -17.96
N ALA A 283 25.66 18.08 -19.25
CA ALA A 283 24.45 18.66 -19.78
C ALA A 283 23.23 17.74 -19.54
N ASP A 284 23.41 16.43 -19.43
CA ASP A 284 22.32 15.48 -19.19
C ASP A 284 21.89 15.40 -17.72
N ARG A 285 22.46 16.22 -16.83
CA ARG A 285 22.10 16.27 -15.41
C ARG A 285 21.44 17.59 -15.05
N VAL A 286 20.26 17.48 -14.47
CA VAL A 286 19.49 18.61 -13.93
C VAL A 286 19.50 18.52 -12.41
N LYS A 287 19.88 19.61 -11.74
CA LYS A 287 19.91 19.75 -10.28
C LYS A 287 18.75 20.62 -9.83
N ILE A 288 18.04 20.17 -8.82
CA ILE A 288 16.99 20.91 -8.14
C ILE A 288 17.44 21.20 -6.72
N ALA A 289 17.55 22.47 -6.39
CA ALA A 289 17.85 22.93 -5.05
C ALA A 289 16.63 22.84 -4.13
N CYS A 290 16.81 22.30 -2.93
CA CYS A 290 15.80 22.18 -1.88
C CYS A 290 16.28 22.92 -0.63
N ARG A 291 15.35 23.52 0.13
CA ARG A 291 15.63 24.34 1.32
C ARG A 291 15.89 23.49 2.56
N ASP A 292 15.25 22.32 2.65
CA ASP A 292 15.36 21.38 3.75
C ASP A 292 15.20 19.92 3.27
N GLU A 293 15.43 18.95 4.17
CA GLU A 293 15.40 17.52 3.84
C GLU A 293 13.97 17.04 3.54
N ALA A 294 12.95 17.67 4.12
CA ALA A 294 11.55 17.34 3.83
C ALA A 294 11.18 17.74 2.40
N GLU A 295 11.59 18.94 1.97
CA GLU A 295 11.47 19.40 0.59
C GLU A 295 12.27 18.51 -0.35
N LEU A 296 13.49 18.11 0.02
CA LEU A 296 14.29 17.19 -0.79
C LEU A 296 13.57 15.86 -1.02
N GLN A 297 13.00 15.27 0.03
CA GLN A 297 12.30 14.00 -0.07
C GLN A 297 11.03 14.11 -0.92
N MET A 298 10.25 15.17 -0.72
CA MET A 298 9.07 15.47 -1.51
C MET A 298 9.40 15.70 -3.00
N VAL A 299 10.45 16.47 -3.29
CA VAL A 299 10.93 16.72 -4.66
C VAL A 299 11.42 15.43 -5.32
N LYS A 300 12.12 14.55 -4.60
CA LYS A 300 12.56 13.24 -5.13
C LYS A 300 11.37 12.36 -5.48
N GLU A 301 10.35 12.30 -4.62
CA GLU A 301 9.14 11.52 -4.88
C GLU A 301 8.39 12.06 -6.11
N ALA A 302 8.19 13.37 -6.17
CA ALA A 302 7.55 14.03 -7.31
C ALA A 302 8.35 13.83 -8.61
N ALA A 303 9.68 13.97 -8.56
CA ALA A 303 10.56 13.73 -9.70
C ALA A 303 10.54 12.27 -10.17
N GLN A 304 10.46 11.32 -9.25
CA GLN A 304 10.39 9.89 -9.58
C GLN A 304 9.03 9.52 -10.19
N LYS A 305 7.95 10.12 -9.69
CA LYS A 305 6.59 9.91 -10.20
C LYS A 305 6.38 10.52 -11.58
N THR A 306 6.99 11.68 -11.82
CA THR A 306 6.90 12.40 -13.11
C THR A 306 8.00 12.01 -14.11
N ALA A 307 8.89 11.08 -13.74
CA ALA A 307 10.00 10.64 -14.58
C ALA A 307 9.48 9.99 -15.87
N THR A 308 9.83 10.58 -17.00
CA THR A 308 9.59 9.97 -18.32
C THR A 308 10.59 8.87 -18.61
N GLU A 309 10.28 8.00 -19.57
CA GLU A 309 11.17 6.91 -19.96
C GLU A 309 12.60 7.41 -20.26
N GLY A 310 13.58 6.80 -19.60
CA GLY A 310 14.99 7.19 -19.69
C GLY A 310 15.45 8.25 -18.69
N VAL A 311 14.55 8.92 -17.96
CA VAL A 311 14.87 9.84 -16.85
C VAL A 311 15.05 9.05 -15.56
N ARG A 312 16.10 9.37 -14.78
CA ARG A 312 16.34 8.76 -13.46
C ARG A 312 16.66 9.78 -12.40
N VAL A 313 16.05 9.65 -11.23
CA VAL A 313 16.43 10.42 -10.04
C VAL A 313 17.61 9.72 -9.36
N MET A 314 18.72 10.43 -9.19
CA MET A 314 19.89 9.89 -8.51
C MET A 314 19.65 9.81 -7.00
N ARG A 315 20.07 8.70 -6.39
CA ARG A 315 20.08 8.56 -4.92
C ARG A 315 21.22 9.40 -4.34
N ASN A 316 21.00 9.97 -3.16
CA ASN A 316 22.04 10.70 -2.44
C ASN A 316 23.26 9.78 -2.25
N ARG A 317 24.46 10.32 -2.48
CA ARG A 317 25.68 9.72 -1.92
C ARG A 317 25.60 9.93 -0.42
N SER A 318 25.34 8.86 0.32
CA SER A 318 25.61 8.76 1.76
C SER A 318 27.09 9.00 2.03
#